data_AF-A0A934E8D0-F1
#
_entry.id   AF-A0A934E8D0-F1
#
_cell.length_a   1.000
_cell.length_b   1.000
_cell.length_c   1.000
_cell.angle_alpha   90.00
_cell.angle_beta   90.00
_cell.angle_gamma   90.00
#
_symmetry.space_group_name_H-M   'P 1'
#
loop_
_entity.id
_entity.type
_entity.pdbx_description
1 polymer ?
#
loop_
_entity_poly.entity_id
_entity_poly.type
_entity_poly.pdbx_seq_one_letter_code
_entity_poly.pdbx_strand_id
1 'polypeptide(L)'
;MFGIGMQELLLILAIALIVLGPKKLPEVAKALGKALNEFKRATSELKESLEVDQSLNTVKKSFDAMNDAKPAADTIASAPDFAPGPSEEATTPSPATKEAAPKTPEPPRAAS
;
A
#
# COMPACT_ATOMS: atom_id res chain seq x y z
N MET A 1 -9.29 17.95 -0.34
CA MET A 1 -8.54 18.77 0.63
C MET A 1 -8.45 18.09 2.00
N PHE A 2 -7.92 16.85 2.06
CA PHE A 2 -7.50 16.20 3.31
C PHE A 2 -6.58 15.04 2.91
N GLY A 3 -5.36 15.39 2.49
CA GLY A 3 -4.30 14.42 2.29
C GLY A 3 -3.61 14.21 3.64
N ILE A 4 -4.15 13.32 4.47
CA ILE A 4 -3.37 12.80 5.60
C ILE A 4 -2.33 11.89 4.99
N GLY A 5 -1.15 12.44 4.78
CA GLY A 5 0.03 11.70 4.37
C GLY A 5 0.61 10.96 5.57
N MET A 6 1.67 10.21 5.27
CA MET A 6 2.38 9.44 6.28
C MET A 6 3.06 10.35 7.32
N GLN A 7 3.42 11.57 6.92
CA GLN A 7 4.03 12.57 7.79
C GLN A 7 3.04 13.08 8.84
N GLU A 8 1.81 13.43 8.46
CA GLU A 8 0.77 13.87 9.39
C GLU A 8 0.36 12.74 10.35
N LEU A 9 0.25 11.51 9.84
CA LEU A 9 -0.07 10.34 10.67
C LEU A 9 1.03 10.09 11.72
N LEU A 10 2.31 10.19 11.34
CA LEU A 10 3.42 10.07 12.28
C LEU A 10 3.44 11.18 13.34
N LEU A 11 3.10 12.42 12.97
CA LEU A 11 3.01 13.52 13.92
C LEU A 11 1.91 13.28 14.97
N ILE A 12 0.73 12.84 14.53
CA ILE A 12 -0.38 12.50 15.42
C ILE A 12 0.01 11.31 16.31
N LEU A 13 0.66 10.29 15.75
CA LEU A 13 1.15 9.14 16.49
C LEU A 13 2.16 9.56 17.56
N ALA A 14 3.09 10.47 17.25
CA ALA A 14 4.06 10.98 18.21
C ALA A 14 3.38 11.70 19.39
N ILE A 15 2.36 12.51 19.13
CA ILE A 15 1.59 13.18 20.20
C ILE A 15 0.84 12.14 21.04
N ALA A 16 0.17 11.18 20.40
CA ALA A 16 -0.52 10.08 21.09
C ALA A 16 0.45 9.26 21.95
N LEU A 17 1.67 9.03 21.47
CA LEU A 17 2.75 8.35 22.19
C LEU A 17 3.24 9.11 23.40
N ILE A 18 3.23 10.45 23.39
CA ILE A 18 3.59 11.25 24.57
C ILE A 18 2.50 11.15 25.64
N VAL A 19 1.23 11.22 25.22
CA VAL A 19 0.08 11.17 26.15
C VAL A 19 -0.12 9.78 26.75
N LEU A 20 -0.10 8.75 25.90
CA LEU A 20 -0.38 7.36 26.30
C LEU A 20 0.89 6.61 26.71
N GLY A 21 2.03 6.92 26.09
CA GLY A 21 3.32 6.24 26.27
C GLY A 21 3.60 5.16 25.20
N PRO A 22 4.86 5.02 24.72
CA PRO A 22 5.23 4.01 23.71
C PRO A 22 5.12 2.57 24.19
N LYS A 23 5.17 2.34 25.50
CA LYS A 23 4.95 1.02 26.09
C LYS A 23 3.46 0.63 26.11
N LYS A 24 2.55 1.62 26.11
CA LYS A 24 1.10 1.40 26.22
C LYS A 24 0.41 1.16 24.89
N LEU A 25 0.90 1.73 23.78
CA LEU A 25 0.39 1.38 22.44
C LEU A 25 0.37 -0.13 22.14
N PRO A 26 1.49 -0.89 22.31
CA PRO A 26 1.48 -2.32 22.04
C PRO A 26 0.62 -3.10 23.05
N GLU A 27 0.49 -2.61 24.28
CA GLU A 27 -0.38 -3.20 25.30
C GLU A 27 -1.86 -3.09 24.90
N VAL A 28 -2.30 -1.89 24.50
CA VAL A 28 -3.66 -1.63 24.01
C VAL A 28 -3.93 -2.37 22.70
N ALA A 29 -2.98 -2.36 21.76
CA ALA A 29 -3.12 -3.09 20.50
C ALA A 29 -3.23 -4.61 20.72
N LYS A 30 -2.49 -5.18 21.69
CA LYS A 30 -2.63 -6.60 22.06
C LYS A 30 -3.99 -6.90 22.69
N ALA A 31 -4.49 -6.03 23.57
CA ALA A 31 -5.80 -6.19 24.19
C ALA A 31 -6.93 -6.12 23.15
N LEU A 32 -6.91 -5.09 22.29
CA LEU A 32 -7.85 -4.96 21.17
C LEU A 32 -7.73 -6.11 20.17
N GLY A 33 -6.51 -6.53 19.85
CA GLY A 33 -6.27 -7.65 18.94
C GLY A 33 -6.84 -8.98 19.46
N LYS A 34 -6.71 -9.25 20.77
CA LYS A 34 -7.36 -10.41 21.41
C LYS A 34 -8.88 -10.29 21.33
N ALA A 35 -9.44 -9.14 21.70
CA ALA A 35 -10.88 -8.90 21.64
C ALA A 35 -11.45 -9.06 20.23
N LEU A 36 -10.78 -8.50 19.21
CA LEU A 36 -11.16 -8.65 17.81
C LEU A 36 -11.03 -10.11 17.33
N ASN A 37 -10.03 -10.84 17.78
CA ASN A 37 -9.85 -12.25 17.42
C ASN A 37 -10.93 -13.14 18.04
N GLU A 38 -11.30 -12.89 19.30
CA GLU A 38 -12.42 -13.55 19.98
C GLU A 38 -13.76 -13.18 19.34
N PHE A 39 -13.98 -11.90 19.04
CA PHE A 39 -15.16 -11.44 18.31
C PHE A 39 -15.26 -12.07 16.92
N LYS A 40 -14.15 -12.17 16.19
CA LYS A 40 -14.08 -12.82 14.88
C LYS A 40 -14.41 -14.31 14.99
N ARG A 41 -13.88 -15.01 16.00
CA ARG A 41 -14.19 -16.42 16.26
C ARG A 41 -15.67 -16.63 16.55
N ALA A 42 -16.23 -15.87 17.48
CA ALA A 42 -17.66 -15.90 17.79
C ALA A 42 -18.52 -15.61 16.56
N THR A 43 -18.16 -14.58 15.78
CA THR A 43 -18.85 -14.24 14.52
C THR A 43 -18.70 -15.35 13.49
N SER A 44 -17.55 -16.02 13.42
CA SER A 44 -17.30 -17.14 12.50
C SER A 44 -18.14 -18.36 12.87
N GLU A 45 -18.28 -18.67 14.16
CA GLU A 45 -19.12 -19.78 14.65
C GLU A 45 -20.61 -19.50 14.41
N LEU A 46 -21.05 -18.25 14.60
CA LEU A 46 -22.40 -17.82 14.25
C LEU A 46 -22.65 -17.86 12.74
N LYS A 47 -21.67 -17.41 11.95
CA LYS A 47 -21.74 -17.46 10.49
C LYS A 47 -21.77 -18.90 10.01
N GLU A 48 -20.97 -19.79 10.56
CA GLU A 48 -21.00 -21.22 10.25
C GLU A 48 -22.35 -21.83 10.63
N SER A 49 -22.89 -21.52 11.82
CA SER A 49 -24.23 -21.97 12.23
C SER A 49 -25.37 -21.48 11.33
N LEU A 50 -25.19 -20.34 10.64
CA LEU A 50 -26.19 -19.75 9.73
C LEU A 50 -25.92 -20.05 8.23
N GLU A 51 -24.68 -20.32 7.83
CA GLU A 51 -24.25 -20.61 6.45
C GLU A 51 -24.07 -22.10 6.14
N VAL A 52 -24.18 -22.99 7.14
CA VAL A 52 -24.04 -24.45 6.98
C VAL A 52 -25.00 -25.03 5.92
N ASP A 53 -26.02 -24.31 5.46
CA ASP A 53 -26.98 -24.82 4.49
C ASP A 53 -26.57 -24.75 2.99
N GLN A 54 -25.75 -23.83 2.48
CA GLN A 54 -25.57 -23.76 0.99
C GLN A 54 -24.23 -23.37 0.36
N SER A 55 -23.36 -22.57 0.98
CA SER A 55 -22.31 -21.86 0.20
C SER A 55 -20.86 -22.31 0.46
N LEU A 56 -20.55 -22.81 1.67
CA LEU A 56 -19.15 -23.09 2.06
C LEU A 56 -18.56 -24.35 1.41
N ASN A 57 -19.38 -25.37 1.13
CA ASN A 57 -18.94 -26.62 0.50
C ASN A 57 -18.48 -26.44 -0.96
N THR A 58 -19.13 -25.55 -1.73
CA THR A 58 -18.75 -25.28 -3.13
C THR A 58 -17.43 -24.54 -3.24
N VAL A 59 -17.20 -23.54 -2.38
CA VAL A 59 -15.98 -22.72 -2.40
C VAL A 59 -14.77 -23.53 -1.92
N LYS A 60 -14.94 -24.35 -0.88
CA LYS A 60 -13.87 -25.23 -0.37
C LYS A 60 -13.46 -26.28 -1.42
N LYS A 61 -14.44 -26.88 -2.11
CA LYS A 61 -14.22 -27.87 -3.17
C LYS A 61 -13.53 -27.28 -4.42
N SER A 62 -13.81 -26.02 -4.76
CA SER A 62 -13.08 -25.33 -5.83
C SER A 62 -11.66 -24.93 -5.45
N PHE A 63 -11.40 -24.65 -4.16
CA PHE A 63 -10.06 -24.30 -3.66
C PHE A 63 -9.15 -25.53 -3.53
N ASP A 64 -9.66 -26.64 -2.99
CA ASP A 64 -8.91 -27.91 -2.89
C ASP A 64 -8.54 -28.45 -4.29
N ALA A 65 -9.45 -28.37 -5.26
CA ALA A 65 -9.18 -28.78 -6.65
C ALA A 65 -8.10 -27.94 -7.36
N MET A 66 -7.79 -26.73 -6.86
CA MET A 66 -6.78 -25.85 -7.44
C MET A 66 -5.42 -25.98 -6.75
N ASN A 67 -5.37 -26.53 -5.53
CA ASN A 67 -4.15 -26.74 -4.75
C ASN A 67 -3.47 -28.10 -5.02
N ASP A 68 -4.21 -29.12 -5.50
CA ASP A 68 -3.66 -30.42 -5.93
C ASP A 68 -2.93 -30.35 -7.30
N ALA A 69 -3.00 -29.23 -8.02
CA ALA A 69 -2.17 -28.96 -9.19
C ALA A 69 -0.79 -28.42 -8.76
N LYS A 70 0.04 -29.33 -8.24
CA LYS A 70 1.50 -29.24 -8.13
C LYS A 70 2.12 -28.22 -9.11
N PRO A 71 2.61 -27.04 -8.66
CA PRO A 71 3.47 -26.24 -9.51
C PRO A 71 4.78 -27.01 -9.63
N ALA A 72 5.11 -27.41 -10.85
CA ALA A 72 6.45 -27.83 -11.21
C ALA A 72 7.40 -26.64 -11.00
N ALA A 73 7.87 -26.46 -9.77
CA ALA A 73 8.99 -25.61 -9.42
C ALA A 73 10.32 -26.34 -9.70
N ASP A 74 10.43 -26.95 -10.88
CA ASP A 74 11.65 -27.60 -11.38
C ASP A 74 11.82 -27.26 -12.87
N THR A 75 11.67 -25.98 -13.21
CA THR A 75 12.17 -25.42 -14.48
C THR A 75 12.82 -24.06 -14.21
N ILE A 76 13.64 -23.98 -13.16
CA ILE A 76 14.66 -22.94 -13.02
C ILE A 76 15.95 -23.45 -13.69
N ALA A 77 15.86 -23.89 -14.95
CA ALA A 77 16.99 -24.41 -15.71
C ALA A 77 16.82 -24.13 -17.21
N SER A 78 16.43 -22.92 -17.55
CA SER A 78 16.61 -22.34 -18.88
C SER A 78 16.44 -20.83 -18.74
N ALA A 79 17.51 -20.18 -18.29
CA ALA A 79 17.67 -18.76 -18.52
C ALA A 79 17.97 -18.60 -20.02
N PRO A 80 17.11 -17.95 -20.82
CA PRO A 80 17.52 -17.50 -22.14
C PRO A 80 18.60 -16.43 -21.95
N ASP A 81 19.72 -16.67 -22.61
CA ASP A 81 20.79 -15.74 -22.92
C ASP A 81 20.18 -14.42 -23.43
N PHE A 82 20.04 -13.43 -22.54
CA PHE A 82 19.76 -12.06 -22.92
C PHE A 82 21.06 -11.27 -22.71
N ALA A 83 21.94 -11.41 -23.68
CA ALA A 83 23.07 -10.50 -23.87
C ALA A 83 22.55 -9.04 -23.86
N PRO A 84 23.12 -8.13 -23.05
CA PRO A 84 22.78 -6.73 -23.14
C PRO A 84 23.39 -6.16 -24.43
N GLY A 85 22.54 -5.90 -25.42
CA GLY A 85 22.89 -5.14 -26.61
C GLY A 85 23.23 -3.70 -26.25
N PRO A 86 24.34 -3.12 -26.75
CA PRO A 86 24.69 -1.73 -26.53
C PRO A 86 23.93 -0.86 -27.53
N SER A 87 22.90 -0.16 -27.07
CA SER A 87 22.19 0.85 -27.86
C SER A 87 21.57 1.89 -26.94
N GLU A 88 22.40 2.58 -26.16
CA GLU A 88 22.08 3.91 -25.64
C GLU A 88 23.06 4.90 -26.28
N GLU A 89 22.78 5.18 -27.55
CA GLU A 89 23.36 6.27 -28.32
C GLU A 89 22.72 7.57 -27.80
N ALA A 90 23.32 8.13 -26.76
CA ALA A 90 23.00 9.46 -26.26
C ALA A 90 23.52 10.50 -27.28
N THR A 91 22.74 10.72 -28.33
CA THR A 91 22.94 11.82 -29.27
C THR A 91 22.45 13.11 -28.62
N THR A 92 23.36 13.80 -27.94
CA THR A 92 23.27 15.26 -27.79
C THR A 92 23.66 15.93 -29.11
N PRO A 93 22.77 16.76 -29.66
CA PRO A 93 23.18 18.08 -30.16
C PRO A 93 22.09 19.08 -29.73
N SER A 94 22.35 20.24 -29.14
CA SER A 94 23.17 21.34 -29.63
C SER A 94 22.72 22.56 -28.81
N PRO A 95 23.58 23.56 -28.55
CA PRO A 95 23.29 24.70 -27.70
C PRO A 95 22.65 25.87 -28.48
N ALA A 96 21.69 26.56 -27.87
CA ALA A 96 21.26 27.92 -28.22
C ALA A 96 20.52 28.50 -27.00
N THR A 97 21.14 29.41 -26.22
CA THR A 97 21.02 30.87 -26.39
C THR A 97 19.56 31.32 -26.55
N LYS A 98 18.99 31.99 -25.54
CA LYS A 98 18.73 33.45 -25.51
C LYS A 98 17.77 33.85 -24.38
N GLU A 99 17.99 35.06 -23.87
CA GLU A 99 16.95 36.01 -23.40
C GLU A 99 16.29 35.74 -22.04
N ALA A 100 16.70 36.40 -20.95
CA ALA A 100 16.43 37.79 -20.57
C ALA A 100 15.17 37.99 -19.71
N ALA A 101 15.45 38.32 -18.44
CA ALA A 101 14.80 39.33 -17.60
C ALA A 101 13.36 39.13 -17.07
N PRO A 102 13.15 39.41 -15.76
CA PRO A 102 11.85 39.29 -15.09
C PRO A 102 11.04 40.58 -15.24
N LYS A 103 9.72 40.48 -15.45
CA LYS A 103 8.81 41.62 -15.26
C LYS A 103 7.55 41.22 -14.50
N THR A 104 7.57 41.59 -13.22
CA THR A 104 6.42 41.82 -12.35
C THR A 104 5.46 42.83 -12.98
N PRO A 105 4.14 42.61 -12.95
CA PRO A 105 3.16 43.68 -13.03
C PRO A 105 2.67 44.06 -11.62
N GLU A 106 2.97 45.29 -11.19
CA GLU A 106 2.28 46.01 -10.11
C GLU A 106 0.81 46.23 -10.47
N PRO A 107 -0.16 46.08 -9.54
CA PRO A 107 -1.47 46.69 -9.66
C PRO A 107 -1.46 48.13 -9.08
N PRO A 108 -1.98 49.14 -9.80
CA PRO A 108 -2.02 50.51 -9.31
C PRO A 108 -3.03 50.67 -8.17
N ARG A 109 -2.56 51.32 -7.11
CA ARG A 109 -3.35 51.79 -5.97
C ARG A 109 -3.95 53.16 -6.29
N ALA A 110 -5.20 53.34 -5.85
CA ALA A 110 -5.94 54.59 -5.64
C ALA A 110 -6.59 55.27 -6.86
N ALA A 111 -7.91 55.46 -6.77
CA ALA A 111 -8.51 56.79 -6.63
C ALA A 111 -9.96 56.67 -6.14
N SER A 112 -10.27 57.49 -5.12
CA SER A 112 -11.52 58.14 -4.71
C SER A 112 -12.87 57.46 -4.90
#